data_AF-A0AA87ZC93-F1
#
_entry.id   AF-A0AA87ZC93-F1
#
_cell.length_a   1.000
_cell.length_b   1.000
_cell.length_c   1.000
_cell.angle_alpha   90.00
_cell.angle_beta   90.00
_cell.angle_gamma   90.00
#
_symmetry.space_group_name_H-M   'P 1'
#
loop_
_entity.id
_entity.type
_entity.pdbx_description
1 polymer ?
#
loop_
_entity_poly.entity_id
_entity_poly.type
_entity_poly.pdbx_seq_one_letter_code
_entity_poly.pdbx_strand_id
1 'polypeptide(L)'
;MFRLHAFDVANELNILPYVFYYCNSLSLSYVFHLPKLDETTTCEYRDLPEPVKLPGLILNTFVDLEPGALKALKEGFYNNPPVYPVGPVVQTGSSGFDEYLGWLDKHLQGSVLFVSFGSSGTLLQEQMTELAFGLEMRFLERARDVGLVVSSWAPLVPVLSHGSTGGFLSTLESIVHGVHLIAWPLYAEQRTKAVSLAEDEKVAIRVKVNYKGLVGREEIVGCVRELMEGVLEGKLIIERMRKLKEKASLALSEPGSSTKSLTNVAQMWVNNNLNS
;
A
#
# COMPACT_ATOMS: atom_id res chain seq x y z
N MET A 1 15.68 -4.48 9.46
CA MET A 1 16.81 -3.95 10.26
C MET A 1 16.69 -2.44 10.26
N PHE A 2 15.98 -1.87 11.25
CA PHE A 2 15.66 -0.44 11.30
C PHE A 2 16.86 0.32 11.87
N ARG A 3 17.29 1.42 11.22
CA ARG A 3 18.48 2.20 11.58
C ARG A 3 18.27 3.08 12.82
N LEU A 4 17.93 2.48 13.96
CA LEU A 4 17.67 3.21 15.20
C LEU A 4 18.93 3.90 15.76
N HIS A 5 20.13 3.41 15.44
CA HIS A 5 21.40 4.05 15.83
C HIS A 5 21.58 5.47 15.24
N ALA A 6 20.80 5.85 14.22
CA ALA A 6 20.82 7.22 13.70
C ALA A 6 20.19 8.23 14.68
N PHE A 7 19.36 7.78 15.63
CA PHE A 7 18.75 8.65 16.66
C PHE A 7 19.79 9.15 17.65
N ASP A 8 20.69 8.29 18.11
CA ASP A 8 21.73 8.64 19.07
C ASP A 8 22.66 9.72 18.49
N VAL A 9 23.08 9.54 17.24
CA VAL A 9 23.91 10.52 16.51
C VAL A 9 23.16 11.83 16.25
N ALA A 10 21.86 11.76 15.90
CA ALA A 10 21.07 12.97 15.68
C ALA A 10 20.91 13.78 16.98
N ASN A 11 20.70 13.12 18.11
CA ASN A 11 20.63 13.75 19.42
C ASN A 11 21.97 14.41 19.80
N GLU A 12 23.11 13.74 19.56
CA GLU A 12 24.45 14.30 19.79
C GLU A 12 24.71 15.57 18.95
N LEU A 13 24.14 15.63 17.74
CA LEU A 13 24.30 16.75 16.82
C LEU A 13 23.22 17.84 16.95
N ASN A 14 22.32 17.74 17.96
CA ASN A 14 21.15 18.62 18.11
C ASN A 14 20.26 18.69 16.85
N ILE A 15 20.17 17.58 16.10
CA ILE A 15 19.30 17.45 14.93
C ILE A 15 18.03 16.71 15.36
N LEU A 16 16.86 17.26 15.06
CA LEU A 16 15.59 16.60 15.33
C LEU A 16 15.42 15.34 14.47
N PRO A 17 15.33 14.14 15.06
CA PRO A 17 15.29 12.94 14.26
C PRO A 17 13.84 12.53 13.96
N TYR A 18 13.55 12.18 12.70
CA TYR A 18 12.21 11.78 12.26
C TYR A 18 12.24 10.36 11.69
N VAL A 19 11.18 9.59 11.94
CA VAL A 19 10.93 8.31 11.26
C VAL A 19 10.00 8.56 10.09
N PHE A 20 10.45 8.25 8.88
CA PHE A 20 9.54 8.06 7.75
C PHE A 20 9.01 6.62 7.80
N TYR A 21 7.78 6.47 8.26
CA TYR A 21 7.18 5.15 8.41
C TYR A 21 6.44 4.77 7.13
N TYR A 22 6.97 3.77 6.43
CA TYR A 22 6.48 3.33 5.12
C TYR A 22 5.22 2.45 5.21
N CYS A 23 4.95 1.84 6.37
CA CYS A 23 3.78 1.00 6.56
C CYS A 23 2.54 1.85 6.90
N ASN A 24 1.35 1.25 6.76
CA ASN A 24 0.08 1.95 7.00
C ASN A 24 -0.11 2.36 8.47
N SER A 25 -1.01 3.32 8.73
CA SER A 25 -1.17 3.86 10.09
C SER A 25 -1.73 2.83 11.09
N LEU A 26 -2.46 1.83 10.60
CA LEU A 26 -2.90 0.69 11.41
C LEU A 26 -1.72 -0.17 11.92
N SER A 27 -0.71 -0.44 11.08
CA SER A 27 0.49 -1.18 11.49
C SER A 27 1.30 -0.38 12.52
N LEU A 28 1.36 0.94 12.37
CA LEU A 28 2.04 1.80 13.34
C LEU A 28 1.29 1.88 14.66
N SER A 29 -0.04 2.02 14.61
CA SER A 29 -0.91 1.97 15.78
C SER A 29 -0.71 0.65 16.52
N TYR A 30 -0.69 -0.48 15.80
CA TYR A 30 -0.37 -1.79 16.38
C TYR A 30 1.00 -1.77 17.07
N VAL A 31 2.06 -1.27 16.42
CA VAL A 31 3.39 -1.15 17.04
C VAL A 31 3.39 -0.34 18.33
N PHE A 32 2.62 0.74 18.43
CA PHE A 32 2.48 1.49 19.67
C PHE A 32 1.62 0.79 20.73
N HIS A 33 0.69 -0.08 20.31
CA HIS A 33 -0.10 -0.90 21.22
C HIS A 33 0.62 -2.20 21.65
N LEU A 34 1.66 -2.62 20.93
CA LEU A 34 2.41 -3.85 21.19
C LEU A 34 2.95 -3.96 22.62
N PRO A 35 3.54 -2.91 23.26
CA PRO A 35 3.99 -3.01 24.64
C PRO A 35 2.85 -3.33 25.63
N LYS A 36 1.64 -2.81 25.39
CA LYS A 36 0.48 -3.13 26.25
C LYS A 36 -0.08 -4.52 26.00
N LEU A 37 -0.07 -4.96 24.74
CA LEU A 37 -0.38 -6.34 24.38
C LEU A 37 0.64 -7.30 24.99
N ASP A 38 1.93 -6.95 24.98
CA ASP A 38 3.03 -7.70 25.60
C ASP A 38 2.91 -7.78 27.14
N GLU A 39 2.45 -6.72 27.81
CA GLU A 39 2.10 -6.80 29.24
C GLU A 39 0.95 -7.77 29.53
N THR A 40 0.10 -8.06 28.55
CA THR A 40 -1.08 -8.94 28.68
C THR A 40 -0.91 -10.31 28.01
N THR A 41 0.22 -10.56 27.34
CA THR A 41 0.58 -11.85 26.71
C THR A 41 2.09 -12.11 26.83
N THR A 42 2.50 -13.30 27.26
CA THR A 42 3.75 -13.53 28.01
C THR A 42 5.08 -13.62 27.23
N CYS A 43 5.32 -12.85 26.14
CA CYS A 43 6.66 -12.64 25.53
C CYS A 43 6.65 -11.63 24.34
N GLU A 44 7.71 -10.91 23.94
CA GLU A 44 8.64 -10.06 24.71
C GLU A 44 9.26 -8.97 23.76
N TYR A 45 9.45 -7.71 24.22
CA TYR A 45 9.84 -6.52 23.41
C TYR A 45 11.16 -5.78 23.76
N ARG A 46 12.24 -6.47 24.13
CA ARG A 46 12.69 -6.71 25.50
C ARG A 46 13.64 -5.54 25.84
N ASP A 47 13.53 -4.93 27.03
CA ASP A 47 14.54 -4.05 27.68
C ASP A 47 14.53 -2.52 27.47
N LEU A 48 13.49 -1.87 26.95
CA LEU A 48 13.40 -0.39 26.99
C LEU A 48 12.56 0.11 28.20
N PRO A 49 13.17 0.83 29.16
CA PRO A 49 12.48 1.32 30.36
C PRO A 49 11.62 2.58 30.14
N GLU A 50 11.78 3.29 29.02
CA GLU A 50 10.93 4.42 28.64
C GLU A 50 10.53 4.35 27.16
N PRO A 51 9.33 4.86 26.79
CA PRO A 51 8.93 4.99 25.39
C PRO A 51 9.92 5.86 24.61
N VAL A 52 10.26 5.47 23.38
CA VAL A 52 11.08 6.30 22.49
C VAL A 52 10.32 7.59 22.19
N LYS A 53 10.83 8.71 22.68
CA LYS A 53 10.27 10.04 22.42
C LYS A 53 10.69 10.48 21.02
N LEU A 54 9.73 10.50 20.11
CA LEU A 54 9.92 11.04 18.76
C LEU A 54 9.33 12.46 18.68
N PRO A 55 9.98 13.40 17.97
CA PRO A 55 9.43 14.75 17.79
C PRO A 55 8.18 14.76 16.88
N GLY A 56 7.94 13.68 16.14
CA GLY A 56 6.77 13.50 15.29
C GLY A 56 6.91 12.30 14.35
N LEU A 57 5.78 11.87 13.78
CA LEU A 57 5.67 10.74 12.86
C LEU A 57 5.14 11.20 11.52
N ILE A 58 5.93 11.03 10.46
CA ILE A 58 5.51 11.35 9.10
C ILE A 58 5.03 10.06 8.44
N LEU A 59 3.74 10.03 8.06
CA LEU A 59 3.09 8.84 7.52
C LEU A 59 2.74 9.03 6.05
N ASN A 60 3.04 8.01 5.24
CA ASN A 60 2.64 7.98 3.84
C ASN A 60 1.17 7.52 3.68
N THR A 61 0.25 8.31 4.24
CA THR A 61 -1.21 8.10 4.20
C THR A 61 -1.89 9.47 4.19
N PHE A 62 -3.21 9.51 3.97
CA PHE A 62 -4.01 10.73 4.01
C PHE A 62 -5.29 10.52 4.81
N VAL A 63 -5.87 11.62 5.30
CA VAL A 63 -6.99 11.59 6.26
C VAL A 63 -8.18 10.77 5.76
N ASP A 64 -8.51 10.89 4.48
CA ASP A 64 -9.64 10.16 3.89
C ASP A 64 -9.40 8.66 3.69
N LEU A 65 -8.14 8.18 3.74
CA LEU A 65 -7.80 6.77 3.58
C LEU A 65 -7.86 5.99 4.89
N GLU A 66 -7.49 6.63 6.01
CA GLU A 66 -7.44 5.96 7.32
C GLU A 66 -7.97 6.89 8.45
N PRO A 67 -9.20 7.43 8.34
CA PRO A 67 -9.67 8.45 9.27
C PRO A 67 -9.75 7.95 10.72
N GLY A 68 -10.16 6.69 10.93
CA GLY A 68 -10.26 6.08 12.26
C GLY A 68 -8.90 5.86 12.91
N ALA A 69 -7.94 5.29 12.17
CA ALA A 69 -6.60 5.04 12.68
C ALA A 69 -5.85 6.35 12.97
N LEU A 70 -5.94 7.34 12.08
CA LEU A 70 -5.34 8.66 12.29
C LEU A 70 -5.97 9.40 13.47
N LYS A 71 -7.28 9.27 13.68
CA LYS A 71 -7.98 9.82 14.85
C LYS A 71 -7.48 9.16 16.13
N ALA A 72 -7.44 7.83 16.19
CA ALA A 72 -6.94 7.10 17.36
C ALA A 72 -5.47 7.44 17.69
N LEU A 73 -4.63 7.61 16.67
CA LEU A 73 -3.25 8.04 16.85
C LEU A 73 -3.14 9.46 17.43
N LYS A 74 -3.99 10.40 16.97
CA LYS A 74 -4.02 11.80 17.44
C LYS A 74 -4.62 11.95 18.84
N GLU A 75 -5.69 11.22 19.16
CA GLU A 75 -6.39 11.29 20.44
C GLU A 75 -5.64 10.57 21.57
N GLY A 76 -4.63 9.77 21.22
CA GLY A 76 -3.50 9.46 22.08
C GLY A 76 -3.85 8.78 23.40
N PHE A 77 -3.96 7.45 23.40
CA PHE A 77 -4.03 6.69 24.66
C PHE A 77 -2.69 6.66 25.45
N TYR A 78 -1.56 7.08 24.85
CA TYR A 78 -0.20 6.91 25.38
C TYR A 78 0.78 8.10 25.16
N ASN A 79 0.32 9.36 25.17
CA ASN A 79 1.17 10.52 24.84
C ASN A 79 1.90 10.35 23.48
N ASN A 80 1.16 9.91 22.46
CA ASN A 80 1.73 9.68 21.13
C ASN A 80 2.39 10.95 20.59
N PRO A 81 3.54 10.84 19.90
CA PRO A 81 4.14 11.98 19.22
C PRO A 81 3.20 12.52 18.13
N PRO A 82 3.32 13.81 17.74
CA PRO A 82 2.50 14.40 16.69
C PRO A 82 2.55 13.59 15.39
N VAL A 83 1.39 13.33 14.77
CA VAL A 83 1.27 12.53 13.55
C VAL A 83 0.94 13.42 12.35
N TYR A 84 1.74 13.29 11.29
CA TYR A 84 1.67 14.07 10.06
C TYR A 84 1.40 13.14 8.85
N PRO A 85 0.14 12.96 8.45
CA PRO A 85 -0.19 12.27 7.20
C PRO A 85 0.17 13.14 6.01
N VAL A 86 1.09 12.68 5.16
CA VAL A 86 1.63 13.43 4.01
C VAL A 86 1.43 12.71 2.67
N GLY A 87 0.72 11.59 2.66
CA GLY A 87 0.54 10.72 1.50
C GLY A 87 -0.58 11.16 0.54
N PRO A 88 -0.77 10.42 -0.57
CA PRO A 88 0.06 9.31 -1.01
C PRO A 88 1.30 9.81 -1.78
N VAL A 89 2.47 9.68 -1.17
CA VAL A 89 3.77 9.89 -1.80
C VAL A 89 4.14 8.62 -2.54
N VAL A 90 4.06 8.65 -3.86
CA VAL A 90 4.46 7.56 -4.74
C VAL A 90 5.48 8.06 -5.75
N GLN A 91 6.28 7.14 -6.30
CA GLN A 91 7.14 7.45 -7.43
C GLN A 91 6.25 7.79 -8.64
N THR A 92 6.52 8.90 -9.32
CA THR A 92 5.74 9.37 -10.49
C THR A 92 6.54 9.35 -11.79
N GLY A 93 7.83 9.02 -11.74
CA GLY A 93 8.72 9.00 -12.90
C GLY A 93 9.28 7.62 -13.21
N SER A 94 9.36 7.29 -14.50
CA SER A 94 10.14 6.19 -15.04
C SER A 94 10.71 6.57 -16.40
N SER A 95 12.01 6.41 -16.59
CA SER A 95 12.66 6.48 -17.89
C SER A 95 12.85 5.08 -18.47
N GLY A 96 12.56 4.94 -19.77
CA GLY A 96 12.85 3.76 -20.57
C GLY A 96 11.71 2.74 -20.62
N PHE A 97 11.71 1.95 -21.70
CA PHE A 97 10.91 0.74 -21.97
C PHE A 97 9.63 0.91 -22.82
N ASP A 98 9.80 1.33 -24.08
CA ASP A 98 8.73 1.45 -25.10
C ASP A 98 8.04 0.11 -25.46
N GLU A 99 8.73 -1.03 -25.28
CA GLU A 99 8.24 -2.34 -25.71
C GLU A 99 6.96 -2.78 -24.96
N TYR A 100 6.88 -2.50 -23.65
CA TYR A 100 5.72 -2.87 -22.83
C TYR A 100 4.49 -2.00 -23.12
N LEU A 101 4.73 -0.70 -23.33
CA LEU A 101 3.67 0.25 -23.66
C LEU A 101 3.08 -0.07 -25.02
N GLY A 102 3.93 -0.40 -26.02
CA GLY A 102 3.46 -0.83 -27.34
C GLY A 102 2.68 -2.16 -27.32
N TRP A 103 2.87 -3.02 -26.31
CA TRP A 103 1.99 -4.17 -26.09
C TRP A 103 0.64 -3.71 -25.50
N LEU A 104 0.65 -2.92 -24.42
CA LEU A 104 -0.55 -2.41 -23.76
C LEU A 104 -1.45 -1.57 -24.69
N ASP A 105 -0.86 -0.80 -25.60
CA ASP A 105 -1.54 0.02 -26.62
C ASP A 105 -2.45 -0.81 -27.53
N LYS A 106 -2.19 -2.11 -27.68
CA LYS A 106 -2.97 -3.02 -28.53
C LYS A 106 -4.21 -3.57 -27.82
N HIS A 107 -4.37 -3.32 -26.53
CA HIS A 107 -5.47 -3.84 -25.71
C HIS A 107 -6.55 -2.79 -25.45
N LEU A 108 -7.78 -3.26 -25.27
CA LEU A 108 -8.91 -2.39 -24.94
C LEU A 108 -8.74 -1.73 -23.58
N GLN A 109 -9.37 -0.58 -23.38
CA GLN A 109 -9.37 0.14 -22.12
C GLN A 109 -9.85 -0.76 -20.97
N GLY A 110 -9.11 -0.79 -19.86
CA GLY A 110 -9.44 -1.57 -18.68
C GLY A 110 -9.48 -3.10 -18.87
N SER A 111 -8.90 -3.65 -19.95
CA SER A 111 -8.98 -5.08 -20.26
C SER A 111 -7.80 -5.91 -19.73
N VAL A 112 -6.70 -5.26 -19.32
CA VAL A 112 -5.47 -5.92 -18.88
C VAL A 112 -5.43 -6.00 -17.34
N LEU A 113 -5.18 -7.21 -16.83
CA LEU A 113 -4.80 -7.43 -15.43
C LEU A 113 -3.28 -7.40 -15.32
N PHE A 114 -2.74 -6.50 -14.52
CA PHE A 114 -1.31 -6.48 -14.18
C PHE A 114 -1.06 -7.26 -12.89
N VAL A 115 -0.07 -8.17 -12.91
CA VAL A 115 0.29 -9.02 -11.76
C VAL A 115 1.77 -8.80 -11.44
N SER A 116 2.07 -8.33 -10.23
CA SER A 116 3.44 -8.13 -9.77
C SER A 116 3.53 -8.27 -8.25
N PHE A 117 4.51 -9.03 -7.77
CA PHE A 117 4.71 -9.28 -6.34
C PHE A 117 5.86 -8.45 -5.73
N GLY A 118 6.35 -7.45 -6.47
CA GLY A 118 7.46 -6.61 -6.06
C GLY A 118 8.81 -7.33 -6.05
N SER A 119 9.87 -6.61 -5.70
CA SER A 119 11.26 -7.12 -5.77
C SER A 119 11.59 -8.18 -4.72
N SER A 120 10.83 -8.24 -3.62
CA SER A 120 11.08 -9.18 -2.51
C SER A 120 9.99 -10.25 -2.36
N GLY A 121 8.95 -10.22 -3.19
CA GLY A 121 7.90 -11.24 -3.20
C GLY A 121 8.36 -12.46 -3.98
N THR A 122 8.54 -13.58 -3.30
CA THR A 122 8.79 -14.88 -3.94
C THR A 122 7.60 -15.80 -3.66
N LEU A 123 7.06 -16.41 -4.72
CA LEU A 123 6.03 -17.44 -4.61
C LEU A 123 6.66 -18.83 -4.65
N LEU A 124 6.14 -19.75 -3.85
CA LEU A 124 6.49 -21.16 -3.93
C LEU A 124 6.02 -21.74 -5.27
N GLN A 125 6.70 -22.79 -5.76
CA GLN A 125 6.37 -23.44 -7.04
C GLN A 125 4.90 -23.89 -7.11
N GLU A 126 4.37 -24.43 -6.01
CA GLU A 126 2.96 -24.82 -5.91
C GLU A 126 2.02 -23.62 -6.09
N GLN A 127 2.34 -22.49 -5.46
CA GLN A 127 1.54 -21.27 -5.58
C GLN A 127 1.65 -20.63 -6.97
N MET A 128 2.83 -20.66 -7.59
CA MET A 128 3.04 -20.23 -8.98
C MET A 128 2.23 -21.09 -9.95
N THR A 129 2.13 -22.39 -9.69
CA THR A 129 1.36 -23.32 -10.49
C THR A 129 -0.13 -22.99 -10.43
N GLU A 130 -0.68 -22.78 -9.22
CA GLU A 130 -2.06 -22.33 -9.05
C GLU A 130 -2.34 -20.99 -9.73
N LEU A 131 -1.41 -20.03 -9.62
CA LEU A 131 -1.51 -18.72 -10.28
C LEU A 131 -1.55 -18.85 -11.80
N ALA A 132 -0.60 -19.59 -12.39
CA ALA A 132 -0.52 -19.78 -13.83
C ALA A 132 -1.79 -20.45 -14.38
N PHE A 133 -2.24 -21.54 -13.77
CA PHE A 133 -3.47 -22.23 -14.20
C PHE A 133 -4.72 -21.40 -13.96
N GLY A 134 -4.80 -20.63 -12.87
CA GLY A 134 -5.94 -19.75 -12.60
C GLY A 134 -6.05 -18.63 -13.63
N LEU A 135 -4.92 -17.98 -13.96
CA LEU A 135 -4.89 -16.97 -15.03
C LEU A 135 -5.23 -17.60 -16.38
N GLU A 136 -4.60 -18.72 -16.74
CA GLU A 136 -4.89 -19.43 -17.99
C GLU A 136 -6.38 -19.79 -18.10
N MET A 137 -6.96 -20.45 -17.08
CA MET A 137 -8.40 -20.80 -17.07
C MET A 137 -9.30 -19.61 -17.31
N ARG A 138 -8.98 -18.46 -16.71
CA ARG A 138 -9.78 -17.25 -16.88
C ARG A 138 -9.72 -16.71 -18.30
N PHE A 139 -8.55 -16.78 -18.95
CA PHE A 139 -8.32 -16.27 -20.29
C PHE A 139 -8.62 -17.30 -21.41
N LEU A 140 -8.73 -18.59 -21.10
CA LEU A 140 -9.05 -19.65 -22.06
C LEU A 140 -10.43 -19.48 -22.74
N GLU A 141 -11.40 -18.83 -22.08
CA GLU A 141 -12.70 -18.52 -22.70
C GLU A 141 -12.65 -17.36 -23.70
N ARG A 142 -11.56 -16.59 -23.77
CA ARG A 142 -11.50 -15.37 -24.60
C ARG A 142 -10.23 -15.16 -25.43
N ALA A 143 -9.11 -15.82 -25.16
CA ALA A 143 -7.93 -15.76 -26.03
C ALA A 143 -6.84 -16.79 -25.69
N ARG A 144 -6.50 -17.61 -26.68
CA ARG A 144 -5.11 -18.06 -26.86
C ARG A 144 -4.34 -16.81 -27.32
N ASP A 145 -3.22 -16.46 -26.69
CA ASP A 145 -2.29 -15.34 -27.06
C ASP A 145 -2.42 -13.96 -26.35
N VAL A 146 -2.96 -13.87 -25.12
CA VAL A 146 -3.17 -12.57 -24.40
C VAL A 146 -2.30 -12.30 -23.16
N GLY A 147 -1.37 -13.18 -22.81
CA GLY A 147 -0.51 -13.00 -21.63
C GLY A 147 0.90 -12.54 -21.98
N LEU A 148 1.37 -11.42 -21.40
CA LEU A 148 2.78 -11.03 -21.41
C LEU A 148 3.41 -11.37 -20.06
N VAL A 149 4.40 -12.26 -20.06
CA VAL A 149 5.20 -12.60 -18.87
C VAL A 149 6.55 -11.91 -18.95
N VAL A 150 6.90 -11.14 -17.92
CA VAL A 150 8.17 -10.41 -17.82
C VAL A 150 8.99 -11.01 -16.68
N SER A 151 10.25 -11.38 -16.95
CA SER A 151 11.05 -12.24 -16.06
C SER A 151 11.87 -11.51 -14.98
N SER A 152 11.70 -10.20 -14.78
CA SER A 152 12.49 -9.47 -13.78
C SER A 152 11.81 -8.22 -13.23
N TRP A 153 11.62 -7.21 -14.07
CA TRP A 153 11.16 -5.90 -13.64
C TRP A 153 10.23 -5.30 -14.69
N ALA A 154 9.07 -4.83 -14.24
CA ALA A 154 8.11 -4.11 -15.06
C ALA A 154 7.92 -2.69 -14.50
N PRO A 155 7.81 -1.66 -15.35
CA PRO A 155 7.67 -0.28 -14.90
C PRO A 155 6.28 -0.06 -14.31
N LEU A 156 6.19 -0.19 -12.99
CA LEU A 156 4.93 -0.18 -12.24
C LEU A 156 4.06 1.06 -12.54
N VAL A 157 4.66 2.25 -12.55
CA VAL A 157 3.94 3.52 -12.71
C VAL A 157 3.33 3.68 -14.12
N PRO A 158 4.08 3.53 -15.23
CA PRO A 158 3.49 3.56 -16.57
C PRO A 158 2.41 2.50 -16.79
N VAL A 159 2.63 1.27 -16.32
CA VAL A 159 1.65 0.18 -16.49
C VAL A 159 0.36 0.52 -15.74
N LEU A 160 0.45 0.99 -14.48
CA LEU A 160 -0.74 1.40 -13.72
C LEU A 160 -1.41 2.66 -14.27
N SER A 161 -0.66 3.55 -14.92
CA SER A 161 -1.20 4.75 -15.57
C SER A 161 -1.85 4.47 -16.92
N HIS A 162 -1.59 3.31 -17.51
CA HIS A 162 -2.04 2.98 -18.86
C HIS A 162 -3.55 2.72 -18.92
N GLY A 163 -4.23 3.28 -19.92
CA GLY A 163 -5.69 3.15 -20.07
C GLY A 163 -6.18 1.70 -20.20
N SER A 164 -5.36 0.83 -20.80
CA SER A 164 -5.67 -0.60 -20.95
C SER A 164 -5.65 -1.39 -19.64
N THR A 165 -5.01 -0.87 -18.58
CA THR A 165 -4.90 -1.55 -17.29
C THR A 165 -6.21 -1.42 -16.51
N GLY A 166 -6.89 -2.54 -16.30
CA GLY A 166 -8.17 -2.61 -15.59
C GLY A 166 -8.07 -3.12 -14.17
N GLY A 167 -7.00 -3.84 -13.83
CA GLY A 167 -6.82 -4.41 -12.50
C GLY A 167 -5.35 -4.61 -12.15
N PHE A 168 -5.07 -4.61 -10.86
CA PHE A 168 -3.74 -4.80 -10.31
C PHE A 168 -3.78 -5.72 -9.10
N LEU A 169 -2.79 -6.60 -9.01
CA LEU A 169 -2.60 -7.50 -7.88
C LEU A 169 -1.40 -6.99 -7.05
N SER A 170 -1.64 -6.11 -6.06
CA SER A 170 -0.66 -5.57 -5.07
C SER A 170 -1.38 -4.69 -4.01
N THR A 171 -0.74 -3.66 -3.39
CA THR A 171 -1.28 -2.99 -2.17
C THR A 171 -1.31 -1.44 -2.07
N LEU A 172 -0.53 -0.58 -2.75
CA LEU A 172 -0.69 0.90 -2.58
C LEU A 172 -0.67 1.72 -3.87
N GLU A 173 0.20 1.37 -4.82
CA GLU A 173 0.41 2.19 -6.02
C GLU A 173 -0.84 2.28 -6.90
N SER A 174 -1.76 1.32 -6.76
CA SER A 174 -3.08 1.31 -7.39
C SER A 174 -3.95 2.50 -7.04
N ILE A 175 -3.92 2.98 -5.78
CA ILE A 175 -4.86 4.01 -5.31
C ILE A 175 -4.63 5.32 -6.06
N VAL A 176 -3.37 5.70 -6.26
CA VAL A 176 -3.01 6.95 -6.98
C VAL A 176 -3.42 6.86 -8.45
N HIS A 177 -3.37 5.67 -9.04
CA HIS A 177 -3.69 5.47 -10.44
C HIS A 177 -5.18 5.12 -10.68
N GLY A 178 -5.93 4.77 -9.62
CA GLY A 178 -7.33 4.34 -9.69
C GLY A 178 -7.51 2.94 -10.25
N VAL A 179 -6.48 2.09 -10.14
CA VAL A 179 -6.53 0.72 -10.66
C VAL A 179 -7.16 -0.20 -9.62
N HIS A 180 -8.14 -1.00 -10.01
CA HIS A 180 -8.85 -1.91 -9.11
C HIS A 180 -7.92 -2.99 -8.57
N LEU A 181 -8.11 -3.37 -7.30
CA LEU A 181 -7.12 -4.17 -6.58
C LEU A 181 -7.63 -5.57 -6.22
N ILE A 182 -6.82 -6.59 -6.49
CA ILE A 182 -6.87 -7.86 -5.74
C ILE A 182 -5.78 -7.81 -4.67
N ALA A 183 -6.19 -7.77 -3.41
CA ALA A 183 -5.29 -7.73 -2.26
C ALA A 183 -4.77 -9.15 -1.96
N TRP A 184 -3.54 -9.42 -2.39
CA TRP A 184 -2.83 -10.66 -2.15
C TRP A 184 -1.59 -10.43 -1.29
N PRO A 185 -1.69 -10.59 0.04
CA PRO A 185 -0.57 -10.36 0.93
C PRO A 185 0.41 -11.54 0.92
N LEU A 186 1.71 -11.26 0.77
CA LEU A 186 2.78 -12.27 0.83
C LEU A 186 3.56 -12.23 2.14
N TYR A 187 3.97 -11.05 2.60
CA TYR A 187 4.84 -10.90 3.77
C TYR A 187 4.63 -9.57 4.50
N ALA A 188 5.19 -9.48 5.71
CA ALA A 188 5.21 -8.28 6.56
C ALA A 188 3.81 -7.65 6.76
N GLU A 189 3.71 -6.33 6.63
CA GLU A 189 2.51 -5.52 6.88
C GLU A 189 1.42 -5.69 5.82
N GLN A 190 1.71 -6.40 4.71
CA GLN A 190 0.76 -6.54 3.60
C GLN A 190 -0.54 -7.19 4.04
N ARG A 191 -0.51 -8.06 5.06
CA ARG A 191 -1.71 -8.73 5.59
C ARG A 191 -2.68 -7.73 6.23
N THR A 192 -2.18 -6.92 7.15
CA THR A 192 -2.95 -5.86 7.83
C THR A 192 -3.51 -4.86 6.82
N LYS A 193 -2.71 -4.55 5.79
CA LYS A 193 -3.11 -3.65 4.71
C LYS A 193 -4.18 -4.25 3.80
N ALA A 194 -4.06 -5.54 3.45
CA ALA A 194 -5.06 -6.25 2.67
C ALA A 194 -6.41 -6.32 3.39
N VAL A 195 -6.40 -6.52 4.71
CA VAL A 195 -7.61 -6.45 5.56
C VAL A 195 -8.22 -5.07 5.46
N SER A 196 -7.45 -4.01 5.73
CA SER A 196 -7.99 -2.65 5.77
C SER A 196 -8.57 -2.21 4.41
N LEU A 197 -7.87 -2.50 3.30
CA LEU A 197 -8.35 -2.16 1.96
C LEU A 197 -9.62 -2.92 1.55
N ALA A 198 -9.79 -4.16 2.02
CA ALA A 198 -10.92 -5.00 1.65
C ALA A 198 -12.13 -4.82 2.59
N GLU A 199 -11.90 -4.63 3.88
CA GLU A 199 -12.94 -4.66 4.92
C GLU A 199 -13.36 -3.25 5.36
N ASP A 200 -12.39 -2.35 5.58
CA ASP A 200 -12.65 -0.98 6.02
C ASP A 200 -13.01 -0.10 4.82
N GLU A 201 -12.08 0.01 3.87
CA GLU A 201 -12.21 0.90 2.70
C GLU A 201 -13.02 0.27 1.58
N LYS A 202 -13.05 -1.07 1.54
CA LYS A 202 -13.79 -1.87 0.57
C LYS A 202 -13.49 -1.50 -0.88
N VAL A 203 -12.22 -1.25 -1.16
CA VAL A 203 -11.63 -0.91 -2.47
C VAL A 203 -10.81 -2.06 -3.06
N ALA A 204 -10.81 -3.23 -2.42
CA ALA A 204 -10.04 -4.38 -2.87
C ALA A 204 -10.80 -5.69 -2.67
N ILE A 205 -10.59 -6.63 -3.58
CA ILE A 205 -10.99 -8.03 -3.39
C ILE A 205 -9.84 -8.76 -2.70
N ARG A 206 -10.08 -9.29 -1.50
CA ARG A 206 -9.06 -10.05 -0.78
C ARG A 206 -9.17 -11.53 -1.11
N VAL A 207 -8.04 -12.13 -1.50
CA VAL A 207 -7.97 -13.57 -1.81
C VAL A 207 -8.18 -14.42 -0.55
N LYS A 208 -8.88 -15.54 -0.71
CA LYS A 208 -9.00 -16.56 0.34
C LYS A 208 -7.88 -17.57 0.23
N VAL A 209 -7.28 -17.84 1.38
CA VAL A 209 -6.20 -18.82 1.53
C VAL A 209 -6.78 -20.11 2.11
N ASN A 210 -6.42 -21.25 1.52
CA ASN A 210 -6.86 -22.56 1.98
C ASN A 210 -6.07 -23.04 3.21
N TYR A 211 -6.43 -24.23 3.73
CA TYR A 211 -5.79 -24.81 4.91
C TYR A 211 -4.28 -25.11 4.75
N LYS A 212 -3.76 -25.16 3.52
CA LYS A 212 -2.32 -25.33 3.22
C LYS A 212 -1.57 -24.00 3.11
N GLY A 213 -2.25 -22.86 3.29
CA GLY A 213 -1.63 -21.56 3.07
C GLY A 213 -1.56 -21.14 1.59
N LEU A 214 -2.27 -21.84 0.69
CA LEU A 214 -2.29 -21.54 -0.75
C LEU A 214 -3.60 -20.86 -1.18
N VAL A 215 -3.51 -19.98 -2.17
CA VAL A 215 -4.67 -19.47 -2.93
C VAL A 215 -4.87 -20.40 -4.12
N GLY A 216 -6.01 -21.10 -4.16
CA GLY A 216 -6.33 -22.04 -5.24
C GLY A 216 -6.70 -21.33 -6.54
N ARG A 217 -6.48 -21.99 -7.67
CA ARG A 217 -6.80 -21.47 -9.02
C ARG A 217 -8.25 -21.03 -9.19
N GLU A 218 -9.22 -21.72 -8.56
CA GLU A 218 -10.64 -21.37 -8.64
C GLU A 218 -10.93 -20.04 -7.93
N GLU A 219 -10.26 -19.80 -6.79
CA GLU A 219 -10.32 -18.52 -6.08
C GLU A 219 -9.70 -17.40 -6.94
N ILE A 220 -8.55 -17.67 -7.57
CA ILE A 220 -7.90 -16.70 -8.49
C ILE A 220 -8.86 -16.32 -9.62
N VAL A 221 -9.46 -17.31 -10.29
CA VAL A 221 -10.44 -17.09 -11.37
C VAL A 221 -11.62 -16.26 -10.84
N GLY A 222 -12.13 -16.60 -9.65
CA GLY A 222 -13.22 -15.89 -9.00
C GLY A 222 -12.90 -14.42 -8.75
N CYS A 223 -11.77 -14.13 -8.10
CA CYS A 223 -11.33 -12.76 -7.82
C CYS A 223 -11.08 -11.97 -9.10
N VAL A 224 -10.40 -12.54 -10.09
CA VAL A 224 -10.12 -11.86 -11.36
C VAL A 224 -11.41 -11.58 -12.13
N ARG A 225 -12.35 -12.53 -12.17
CA ARG A 225 -13.64 -12.33 -12.82
C ARG A 225 -14.47 -11.26 -12.11
N GLU A 226 -14.53 -11.27 -10.79
CA GLU A 226 -15.28 -10.25 -10.05
C GLU A 226 -14.64 -8.86 -10.21
N LEU A 227 -13.31 -8.77 -10.22
CA LEU A 227 -12.61 -7.50 -10.43
C LEU A 227 -12.86 -6.92 -11.82
N MET A 228 -12.72 -7.75 -12.86
CA MET A 228 -12.69 -7.31 -14.26
C MET A 228 -14.09 -7.28 -14.90
N GLU A 229 -15.04 -8.07 -14.40
CA GLU A 229 -16.36 -8.27 -15.01
C GLU A 229 -17.53 -8.18 -14.04
N GLY A 230 -17.26 -8.15 -12.73
CA GLY A 230 -18.26 -8.28 -11.68
C GLY A 230 -19.40 -7.27 -11.87
N VAL A 231 -20.64 -7.77 -11.81
CA VAL A 231 -21.83 -6.95 -12.08
C VAL A 231 -22.25 -6.13 -10.86
N LEU A 232 -21.81 -6.52 -9.65
CA LEU A 232 -22.21 -5.90 -8.38
C LEU A 232 -21.01 -5.46 -7.52
N GLU A 233 -20.24 -6.40 -6.95
CA GLU A 233 -19.17 -6.07 -6.00
C GLU A 233 -17.99 -5.42 -6.73
N GLY A 234 -17.61 -5.93 -7.90
CA GLY A 234 -16.64 -5.31 -8.80
C GLY A 234 -16.98 -3.86 -9.14
N LYS A 235 -18.21 -3.57 -9.60
CA LYS A 235 -18.66 -2.20 -9.89
C LYS A 235 -18.61 -1.27 -8.67
N LEU A 236 -18.95 -1.79 -7.50
CA LEU A 236 -18.90 -1.00 -6.27
C LEU A 236 -17.46 -0.67 -5.86
N ILE A 237 -16.54 -1.63 -6.02
CA ILE A 237 -15.10 -1.42 -5.80
C ILE A 237 -14.56 -0.39 -6.79
N ILE A 238 -14.94 -0.46 -8.07
CA ILE A 238 -14.57 0.53 -9.10
C ILE A 238 -14.98 1.94 -8.69
N GLU A 239 -16.24 2.12 -8.30
CA GLU A 239 -16.75 3.43 -7.91
C GLU A 239 -16.10 3.97 -6.63
N ARG A 240 -15.80 3.09 -5.66
CA ARG A 240 -15.08 3.47 -4.44
C ARG A 240 -13.64 3.85 -4.74
N MET A 241 -12.95 3.08 -5.58
CA MET A 241 -11.56 3.35 -5.98
C MET A 241 -11.47 4.70 -6.72
N ARG A 242 -12.43 5.00 -7.60
CA ARG A 242 -12.52 6.31 -8.28
C ARG A 242 -12.63 7.46 -7.28
N LYS A 243 -13.56 7.37 -6.32
CA LYS A 243 -13.71 8.39 -5.26
C LYS A 243 -12.45 8.51 -4.40
N LEU A 244 -11.80 7.39 -4.09
CA LEU A 244 -10.60 7.39 -3.29
C LEU A 244 -9.41 8.02 -4.03
N LYS A 245 -9.29 7.79 -5.34
CA LYS A 245 -8.32 8.48 -6.22
C LYS A 245 -8.57 9.99 -6.22
N GLU A 246 -9.82 10.43 -6.36
CA GLU A 246 -10.17 11.85 -6.30
C GLU A 246 -9.78 12.48 -4.96
N LYS A 247 -10.05 11.79 -3.85
CA LYS A 247 -9.64 12.22 -2.50
C LYS A 247 -8.11 12.27 -2.35
N ALA A 248 -7.39 11.28 -2.89
CA ALA A 248 -5.93 11.27 -2.90
C ALA A 248 -5.37 12.50 -3.66
N SER A 249 -5.92 12.81 -4.83
CA SER A 249 -5.54 14.00 -5.60
C SER A 249 -5.86 15.31 -4.86
N LEU A 250 -7.01 15.39 -4.20
CA LEU A 250 -7.39 16.55 -3.39
C LEU A 250 -6.52 16.70 -2.13
N ALA A 251 -6.04 15.60 -1.55
CA ALA A 251 -5.14 15.64 -0.41
C ALA A 251 -3.76 16.25 -0.79
N LEU A 252 -3.29 15.97 -2.00
CA LEU A 252 -2.03 16.48 -2.56
C LEU A 252 -2.14 17.85 -3.25
N SER A 253 -3.34 18.37 -3.51
CA SER A 253 -3.51 19.67 -4.18
C SER A 253 -3.10 20.85 -3.30
N GLU A 254 -3.15 22.07 -3.83
CA GLU A 254 -3.10 23.31 -3.04
C GLU A 254 -4.50 23.93 -3.01
N PRO A 255 -5.17 24.10 -1.85
CA PRO A 255 -4.72 23.86 -0.47
C PRO A 255 -5.21 22.51 0.15
N GLY A 256 -4.55 21.41 -0.19
CA GLY A 256 -4.83 20.03 0.24
C GLY A 256 -4.30 19.66 1.63
N SER A 257 -4.85 18.60 2.23
CA SER A 257 -4.55 18.17 3.60
C SER A 257 -3.12 17.65 3.79
N SER A 258 -2.62 16.85 2.86
CA SER A 258 -1.26 16.30 2.88
C SER A 258 -0.22 17.38 2.60
N THR A 259 -0.50 18.27 1.64
CA THR A 259 0.35 19.43 1.33
C THR A 259 0.46 20.37 2.53
N LYS A 260 -0.65 20.71 3.19
CA LYS A 260 -0.64 21.47 4.46
C LYS A 260 0.15 20.76 5.56
N SER A 261 -0.05 19.45 5.72
CA SER A 261 0.65 18.68 6.75
C SER A 261 2.17 18.69 6.50
N LEU A 262 2.59 18.53 5.25
CA LEU A 262 4.01 18.59 4.87
C LEU A 262 4.59 20.00 5.04
N THR A 263 3.85 21.05 4.66
CA THR A 263 4.24 22.44 4.89
C THR A 263 4.43 22.74 6.37
N ASN A 264 3.54 22.24 7.24
CA ASN A 264 3.68 22.39 8.68
C ASN A 264 4.98 21.76 9.20
N VAL A 265 5.31 20.55 8.74
CA VAL A 265 6.57 19.88 9.09
C VAL A 265 7.78 20.67 8.58
N ALA A 266 7.74 21.13 7.33
CA ALA A 266 8.82 21.93 6.74
C ALA A 266 9.03 23.26 7.49
N GLN A 267 7.94 23.93 7.88
CA GLN A 267 7.99 25.18 8.65
C GLN A 267 8.63 24.96 10.03
N MET A 268 8.33 23.84 10.69
CA MET A 268 8.98 23.48 11.96
C MET A 268 10.50 23.31 11.79
N TRP A 269 10.96 22.72 10.68
CA TRP A 269 12.39 22.60 10.39
C TRP A 269 13.06 23.96 10.17
N VAL A 270 12.43 24.83 9.37
CA VAL A 270 12.94 26.18 9.11
C VAL A 270 13.05 26.99 10.40
N ASN A 271 12.00 26.95 11.24
CA ASN A 271 11.97 27.71 12.48
C ASN A 271 12.98 27.20 13.51
N ASN A 272 13.29 25.91 13.53
CA ASN A 272 14.29 25.36 14.44
C ASN A 272 15.74 25.67 14.00
N ASN A 273 16.03 25.66 12.70
CA ASN A 273 17.34 26.06 12.17
C ASN A 273 17.65 27.56 12.35
N LEU A 274 16.64 28.40 12.58
CA LEU A 274 16.81 29.82 12.86
C LEU A 274 17.04 30.13 14.35
N ASN A 275 16.77 29.16 15.23
CA ASN A 275 16.86 29.29 16.70
C ASN A 275 18.03 28.48 17.30
N SER A 276 18.83 27.81 16.46
CA SER A 276 20.05 27.06 16.79
C SER A 276 21.30 27.82 16.38
#